data_AF-A0A816D9C1-F1
#
_entry.id   AF-A0A816D9C1-F1
#
_cell.length_a   1.000
_cell.length_b   1.000
_cell.length_c   1.000
_cell.angle_alpha   90.00
_cell.angle_beta   90.00
_cell.angle_gamma   90.00
#
_symmetry.space_group_name_H-M   'P 1'
#
loop_
_entity.id
_entity.type
_entity.pdbx_description
1 polymer ?
#
loop_
_entity_poly.entity_id
_entity_poly.type
_entity_poly.pdbx_seq_one_letter_code
_entity_poly.pdbx_strand_id
1 'polypeptide(L)'
;MDYRPDRCSTFLEHLSHTTGSRWIHHCIRRQWEPEFEHERNNYADPYDPKLILPETRRLVSKPELGALVIFNSRNFHEVLGTQGSTRRITLSSFAGRTKQGDILLWS
;
A
#
# COMPACT_ATOMS: atom_id res chain seq x y z
N MET A 1 7.65 21.75 -1.98
CA MET A 1 7.74 20.46 -2.67
C MET A 1 6.59 20.44 -3.68
N ASP A 2 6.86 20.48 -4.98
CA ASP A 2 5.82 20.46 -6.03
C ASP A 2 5.41 19.01 -6.31
N TYR A 3 4.83 18.38 -5.29
CA TYR A 3 4.38 16.97 -5.32
C TYR A 3 3.03 16.87 -6.02
N ARG A 4 2.96 15.98 -7.01
CA ARG A 4 1.79 15.74 -7.85
C ARG A 4 1.20 14.37 -7.50
N PRO A 5 0.18 14.31 -6.61
CA PRO A 5 -0.43 13.04 -6.22
C PRO A 5 -1.08 12.30 -7.40
N ASP A 6 -1.33 13.00 -8.51
CA ASP A 6 -1.90 12.46 -9.75
C ASP A 6 -0.92 11.63 -10.60
N ARG A 7 0.38 11.54 -10.28
CA ARG A 7 1.36 10.96 -11.24
C ARG A 7 2.24 9.80 -10.80
N CYS A 8 2.49 9.59 -9.52
CA CYS A 8 3.10 8.35 -9.02
C CYS A 8 3.37 8.48 -7.52
N SER A 9 2.78 7.60 -6.74
CA SER A 9 3.31 7.24 -5.43
C SER A 9 3.53 5.74 -5.46
N THR A 10 4.80 5.36 -5.38
CA THR A 10 5.20 3.97 -5.18
C THR A 10 5.34 3.79 -3.68
N PHE A 11 4.70 2.79 -3.10
CA PHE A 11 4.94 2.44 -1.71
C PHE A 11 6.05 1.39 -1.68
N LEU A 12 7.04 1.64 -0.85
CA LEU A 12 8.13 0.74 -0.55
C LEU A 12 7.89 0.24 0.85
N GLU A 13 7.78 -1.07 1.00
CA GLU A 13 7.67 -1.70 2.30
C GLU A 13 8.79 -2.73 2.44
N HIS A 14 9.67 -2.49 3.41
CA HIS A 14 10.71 -3.41 3.80
C HIS A 14 10.33 -4.10 5.10
N LEU A 15 10.37 -5.43 5.12
CA LEU A 15 10.05 -6.20 6.32
C LEU A 15 11.30 -6.41 7.18
N SER A 16 11.33 -5.72 8.33
CA SER A 16 12.46 -5.76 9.24
C SER A 16 12.32 -6.84 10.32
N HIS A 17 11.11 -7.20 10.75
CA HIS A 17 10.92 -8.25 11.75
C HIS A 17 9.50 -8.88 11.78
N THR A 18 9.43 -10.20 12.03
CA THR A 18 8.20 -10.98 12.26
C THR A 18 8.49 -12.08 13.27
N THR A 19 7.73 -12.16 14.36
CA THR A 19 7.79 -13.28 15.32
C THR A 19 6.64 -14.26 15.06
N GLY A 20 6.66 -14.99 13.96
CA GLY A 20 5.59 -15.93 13.58
C GLY A 20 5.02 -15.71 12.17
N SER A 21 3.82 -16.26 11.93
CA SER A 21 3.21 -16.51 10.61
C SER A 21 3.28 -15.36 9.59
N ARG A 22 3.35 -15.75 8.31
CA ARG A 22 3.34 -14.91 7.11
C ARG A 22 2.14 -13.95 7.13
N TRP A 23 2.40 -12.66 7.07
CA TRP A 23 1.36 -11.65 6.81
C TRP A 23 1.02 -11.62 5.32
N ILE A 24 -0.12 -11.02 4.99
CA ILE A 24 -0.64 -10.99 3.63
C ILE A 24 -0.88 -9.56 3.22
N HIS A 25 -0.16 -9.11 2.19
CA HIS A 25 -0.46 -7.88 1.49
C HIS A 25 -1.45 -8.18 0.36
N HIS A 26 -2.59 -7.49 0.35
CA HIS A 26 -3.48 -7.46 -0.80
C HIS A 26 -3.28 -6.16 -1.56
N CYS A 27 -2.92 -6.24 -2.84
CA CYS A 27 -2.94 -5.12 -3.75
C CYS A 27 -4.01 -5.35 -4.81
N ILE A 28 -5.03 -4.49 -4.82
CA ILE A 28 -6.18 -4.59 -5.71
C ILE A 28 -5.85 -3.83 -6.98
N ARG A 29 -6.11 -4.40 -8.17
CA ARG A 29 -5.88 -3.75 -9.46
C ARG A 29 -6.95 -2.68 -9.77
N ARG A 30 -7.12 -1.73 -8.84
CA ARG A 30 -7.98 -0.55 -8.92
C ARG A 30 -7.20 0.61 -8.31
N GLN A 31 -6.82 1.56 -9.16
CA GLN A 31 -6.15 2.77 -8.70
C GLN A 31 -7.16 3.78 -8.17
N TRP A 32 -6.76 4.53 -7.15
CA TRP A 32 -7.44 5.71 -6.66
C TRP A 32 -7.51 6.77 -7.75
N GLU A 33 -8.69 7.37 -7.86
CA GLU A 33 -9.01 8.50 -8.73
C GLU A 33 -9.54 9.63 -7.82
N PRO A 34 -9.25 10.91 -8.13
CA PRO A 34 -9.68 12.05 -7.31
C PRO A 34 -11.16 12.07 -6.95
N GLU A 35 -12.01 11.56 -7.85
CA GLU A 35 -13.45 11.47 -7.72
C GLU A 35 -13.89 10.59 -6.54
N PHE A 36 -13.04 9.65 -6.10
CA PHE A 36 -13.34 8.76 -4.97
C PHE A 36 -13.25 9.45 -3.62
N GLU A 37 -12.72 10.68 -3.55
CA GLU A 37 -12.62 11.41 -2.28
C GLU A 37 -14.01 11.69 -1.67
N HIS A 38 -15.07 11.75 -2.47
CA HIS A 38 -16.45 11.85 -1.99
C HIS A 38 -16.93 10.62 -1.21
N GLU A 39 -16.31 9.47 -1.46
CA GLU A 39 -16.62 8.18 -0.83
C GLU A 39 -15.69 7.91 0.37
N ARG A 40 -14.84 8.89 0.71
CA ARG A 40 -13.92 8.77 1.84
C ARG A 40 -14.70 8.80 3.15
N ASN A 41 -14.51 7.79 3.98
CA ASN A 41 -15.04 7.76 5.33
C ASN A 41 -13.94 8.12 6.35
N ASN A 42 -14.34 8.48 7.57
CA ASN A 42 -13.42 8.86 8.66
C ASN A 42 -12.96 7.66 9.51
N TYR A 43 -13.08 6.43 9.00
CA TYR A 43 -12.71 5.20 9.71
C TYR A 43 -11.36 4.64 9.23
N ALA A 44 -10.92 3.55 9.87
CA ALA A 44 -9.64 2.89 9.60
C ALA A 44 -9.50 2.40 8.15
N ASP A 45 -10.62 2.05 7.49
CA ASP A 45 -10.69 1.77 6.06
C ASP A 45 -11.26 2.98 5.34
N PRO A 46 -10.41 3.87 4.79
CA PRO A 46 -10.82 5.22 4.44
C PRO A 46 -11.80 5.29 3.27
N TYR A 47 -12.11 4.20 2.55
CA TYR A 47 -12.99 4.22 1.38
C TYR A 47 -14.02 3.09 1.42
N ASP A 48 -15.24 3.34 0.89
CA ASP A 48 -16.30 2.33 0.81
C ASP A 48 -15.84 1.11 -0.03
N PRO A 49 -15.92 -0.13 0.49
CA PRO A 49 -15.61 -1.34 -0.25
C PRO A 49 -16.32 -1.48 -1.60
N LYS A 50 -17.46 -0.81 -1.82
CA LYS A 50 -18.16 -0.76 -3.11
C LYS A 50 -17.31 -0.20 -4.25
N LEU A 51 -16.28 0.59 -3.96
CA LEU A 51 -15.32 1.06 -4.96
C LEU A 51 -14.46 -0.08 -5.54
N ILE A 52 -14.41 -1.22 -4.85
CA ILE A 52 -13.70 -2.42 -5.24
C ILE A 52 -14.72 -3.46 -5.70
N LEU A 53 -14.95 -3.52 -7.01
CA LEU A 53 -15.86 -4.51 -7.58
C LEU A 53 -15.38 -5.94 -7.25
N PRO A 54 -16.27 -6.90 -6.96
CA PRO A 54 -15.89 -8.27 -6.57
C PRO A 54 -14.90 -8.95 -7.53
N GLU A 55 -15.05 -8.72 -8.82
CA GLU A 55 -14.24 -9.24 -9.92
C GLU A 55 -12.88 -8.55 -10.09
N THR A 56 -12.63 -7.48 -9.34
CA THR A 56 -11.36 -6.76 -9.42
C THR A 56 -10.23 -7.67 -8.97
N ARG A 57 -9.24 -7.87 -9.87
CA ARG A 57 -8.09 -8.74 -9.61
C ARG A 57 -7.34 -8.28 -8.36
N ARG A 58 -7.09 -9.21 -7.44
CA ARG A 58 -6.26 -9.02 -6.26
C ARG A 58 -4.92 -9.74 -6.45
N LEU A 59 -3.83 -9.06 -6.12
CA LEU A 59 -2.51 -9.64 -5.99
C LEU A 59 -2.22 -9.84 -4.51
N VAL A 60 -1.90 -11.07 -4.14
CA VAL A 60 -1.64 -11.48 -2.77
C VAL A 60 -0.15 -11.74 -2.64
N SER A 61 0.53 -11.02 -1.75
CA SER A 61 1.95 -11.27 -1.46
C SER A 61 2.19 -11.58 0.01
N LYS A 62 3.15 -12.48 0.25
CA LYS A 62 3.56 -12.99 1.57
C LYS A 62 5.07 -12.85 1.69
N PRO A 63 5.59 -11.61 1.77
CA PRO A 63 7.03 -11.37 1.76
C PRO A 63 7.68 -11.91 3.04
N GLU A 64 8.89 -12.43 2.87
CA GLU A 64 9.70 -12.97 3.95
C GLU A 64 10.59 -11.89 4.57
N LEU A 65 11.26 -12.19 5.69
CA LEU A 65 12.17 -11.25 6.35
C LEU A 65 13.25 -10.78 5.38
N GLY A 66 13.52 -9.48 5.38
CA GLY A 66 14.49 -8.85 4.47
C GLY A 66 13.95 -8.59 3.06
N ALA A 67 12.75 -9.07 2.71
CA ALA A 67 12.15 -8.78 1.42
C ALA A 67 11.75 -7.30 1.31
N LEU A 68 11.92 -6.75 0.10
CA LEU A 68 11.43 -5.45 -0.29
C LEU A 68 10.22 -5.63 -1.21
N VAL A 69 9.09 -5.04 -0.82
CA VAL A 69 7.88 -4.96 -1.65
C VAL A 69 7.77 -3.56 -2.22
N ILE A 70 7.70 -3.48 -3.55
CA ILE A 70 7.50 -2.23 -4.28
C ILE A 70 6.21 -2.36 -5.07
N PHE A 71 5.26 -1.46 -4.86
CA PHE A 71 4.00 -1.44 -5.62
C PHE A 71 3.48 -0.01 -5.83
N ASN A 72 2.61 0.15 -6.83
CA ASN A 72 1.91 1.41 -7.06
C ASN A 72 0.90 1.66 -5.93
N SER A 73 1.19 2.62 -5.06
CA SER A 73 0.37 2.91 -3.88
C SER A 73 -0.97 3.55 -4.21
N ARG A 74 -1.19 3.95 -5.47
CA ARG A 74 -2.52 4.34 -5.94
C ARG A 74 -3.46 3.16 -5.96
N ASN A 75 -2.97 1.95 -6.13
CA ASN A 75 -3.82 0.78 -6.00
C ASN A 75 -4.35 0.67 -4.57
N PHE A 76 -5.65 0.44 -4.41
CA PHE A 76 -6.20 0.07 -3.11
C PHE A 76 -5.47 -1.15 -2.57
N HIS A 77 -5.08 -1.11 -1.30
CA HIS A 77 -4.32 -2.18 -0.68
C HIS A 77 -4.59 -2.25 0.82
N GLU A 78 -4.41 -3.44 1.37
CA GLU A 78 -4.57 -3.71 2.79
C GLU A 78 -3.51 -4.71 3.24
N VAL A 79 -3.15 -4.63 4.52
CA VAL A 79 -2.33 -5.63 5.20
C VAL A 79 -3.24 -6.40 6.14
N LEU A 80 -3.46 -7.68 5.85
CA LEU A 80 -4.24 -8.53 6.73
C LEU A 80 -3.48 -8.80 8.04
N GLY A 81 -4.23 -8.81 9.15
CA GLY A 81 -3.68 -9.02 10.48
C GLY A 81 -2.90 -10.34 10.63
N THR A 82 -1.96 -10.35 11.56
CA THR A 82 -1.22 -11.55 11.95
C THR A 82 -2.10 -12.46 12.81
N GLN A 83 -1.93 -13.79 12.68
CA GLN A 83 -2.61 -14.72 13.58
C GLN A 83 -1.86 -14.88 14.91
N GLY A 84 -2.61 -14.94 16.02
CA GLY A 84 -2.09 -15.19 17.36
C GLY A 84 -1.29 -14.02 17.94
N SER A 85 -0.25 -14.32 18.72
CA SER A 85 0.63 -13.33 19.39
C SER A 85 1.75 -12.79 18.50
N THR A 86 1.72 -13.10 17.19
CA THR A 86 2.75 -12.70 16.22
C THR A 86 2.75 -11.19 16.02
N ARG A 87 3.92 -10.55 16.18
CA ARG A 87 4.12 -9.13 15.83
C ARG A 87 4.78 -9.00 14.47
N ARG A 88 4.38 -7.97 13.73
CA ARG A 88 4.96 -7.55 12.45
C ARG A 88 5.52 -6.15 12.60
N ILE A 89 6.77 -5.96 12.18
CA ILE A 89 7.43 -4.66 12.13
C ILE A 89 7.96 -4.47 10.71
N THR A 90 7.54 -3.37 10.07
CA THR A 90 8.03 -2.96 8.76
C THR A 90 8.67 -1.57 8.83
N LEU A 91 9.65 -1.36 7.95
CA LEU A 91 10.14 -0.04 7.60
C LEU A 91 9.54 0.31 6.24
N SER A 92 8.68 1.32 6.21
CA SER A 92 7.97 1.71 5.00
C SER A 92 8.30 3.15 4.62
N SER A 93 8.23 3.43 3.32
CA SER A 93 8.45 4.75 2.75
C SER A 93 7.67 4.87 1.45
N PHE A 94 7.30 6.09 1.09
CA PHE A 94 6.81 6.43 -0.23
C PHE A 94 7.97 6.89 -1.11
N ALA A 95 7.94 6.49 -2.38
CA ALA A 95 8.77 7.05 -3.43
C ALA A 95 7.94 7.80 -4.47
N GLY A 96 8.47 8.92 -4.91
CA GLY A 96 7.90 9.77 -5.95
C GLY A 96 9.01 10.31 -6.85
N ARG A 97 8.65 10.60 -8.10
CA ARG A 97 9.58 11.14 -9.09
C ARG A 97 9.39 12.65 -9.24
N THR A 98 10.48 13.41 -9.20
CA THR A 98 10.45 14.86 -9.47
C THR A 98 10.23 15.14 -10.97
N LYS A 99 9.93 16.39 -11.32
CA LYS A 99 9.85 16.81 -12.73
C LYS A 99 11.18 16.62 -13.47
N GLN A 100 12.29 16.72 -12.74
CA GLN A 100 13.65 16.57 -13.23
C GLN A 100 14.08 15.10 -13.38
N GLY A 101 13.35 14.16 -12.76
CA GLY A 101 13.59 12.73 -12.87
C GLY A 101 14.19 12.08 -11.63
N ASP A 102 14.51 12.86 -10.59
CA ASP A 102 15.02 12.32 -9.32
C ASP A 102 13.96 11.50 -8.58
N ILE A 103 14.40 10.51 -7.82
CA ILE A 103 13.54 9.74 -6.91
C ILE A 103 13.71 10.31 -5.51
N LEU A 104 12.61 10.70 -4.89
CA LEU A 104 12.55 11.14 -3.49
C LEU A 104 11.88 10.05 -2.66
N LEU A 105 12.43 9.79 -1.47
CA LEU A 105 11.87 8.89 -0.46
C LEU A 105 11.41 9.70 0.75
N TRP A 106 10.22 9.41 1.29
CA TRP A 106 9.69 10.01 2.53
C TRP A 106 8.77 9.03 3.27
N SER A 107 8.45 9.30 4.54
CA SER A 107 7.46 8.54 5.31
C SER A 107 6.66 9.46 6.21
#